data_AF-A0A849FPJ1-F1
#
_entry.id   AF-A0A849FPJ1-F1
#
_cell.length_a   1.000
_cell.length_b   1.000
_cell.length_c   1.000
_cell.angle_alpha   90.00
_cell.angle_beta   90.00
_cell.angle_gamma   90.00
#
_symmetry.space_group_name_H-M   'P 1'
#
loop_
_entity.id
_entity.type
_entity.pdbx_description
1 polymer ?
#
loop_
_entity_poly.entity_id
_entity_poly.type
_entity_poly.pdbx_seq_one_letter_code
_entity_poly.pdbx_strand_id
1 'polypeptide(L)' 'MAKAGLGIALMSTELGARTFEVVPVLPEDPPMVEFPIWLVVHREVHSSRRIRLVFDILDDLLSRSTHPKRKKKTPRR' A
#
# COMPACT_ATOMS: atom_id res chain seq x y z
N MET A 1 19.07 -7.63 6.95
CA MET A 1 19.91 -6.42 7.10
C MET A 1 19.48 -5.60 8.30
N ALA A 2 18.36 -4.86 8.26
CA ALA A 2 17.92 -4.05 9.42
C ALA A 2 17.73 -4.88 10.71
N LYS A 3 16.98 -5.99 10.66
CA LYS A 3 16.83 -6.92 11.79
C LYS A 3 18.13 -7.58 12.28
N ALA A 4 19.13 -7.68 11.39
CA ALA A 4 20.42 -8.26 11.73
C ALA A 4 21.37 -7.22 12.37
N GLY A 5 20.88 -6.02 12.68
CA GLY A 5 21.68 -4.93 13.24
C GLY A 5 22.65 -4.28 12.26
N LEU A 6 22.49 -4.52 10.95
CA LEU A 6 23.42 -4.05 9.91
C LEU A 6 23.10 -2.64 9.38
N GLY A 7 22.18 -1.90 10.01
CA GLY A 7 21.85 -0.51 9.67
C GLY A 7 20.34 -0.21 9.66
N ILE A 8 19.99 0.97 9.14
CA ILE A 8 18.62 1.49 9.03
C ILE A 8 18.08 1.15 7.63
N ALA A 9 16.77 0.86 7.53
CA ALA A 9 16.10 0.63 6.26
C ALA A 9 14.80 1.45 6.19
N LEU A 10 14.45 1.88 4.97
CA LEU A 10 13.12 2.41 4.69
C LEU A 10 12.12 1.26 4.66
N MET A 11 10.98 1.46 5.33
CA MET A 11 9.88 0.51 5.37
C MET A 11 8.56 1.26 5.40
N SER A 12 7.46 0.60 5.02
CA SER A 12 6.14 1.17 5.24
C SER A 12 5.84 1.23 6.75
N THR A 13 5.15 2.28 7.18
CA THR A 13 4.77 2.48 8.58
C THR A 13 4.00 1.28 9.15
N GLU A 14 3.12 0.69 8.33
CA GLU A 14 2.35 -0.49 8.72
C GLU A 14 3.23 -1.74 8.94
N LEU A 15 4.25 -1.97 8.10
CA LEU A 15 5.15 -3.10 8.28
C LEU A 15 6.05 -2.91 9.51
N GLY A 16 6.55 -1.70 9.73
CA GLY A 16 7.34 -1.35 10.90
C GLY A 16 6.57 -1.57 12.20
N ALA A 17 5.32 -1.09 12.26
CA ALA A 17 4.46 -1.28 13.44
C ALA A 17 4.18 -2.75 13.77
N ARG A 18 4.16 -3.65 12.77
CA ARG A 18 3.96 -5.09 12.96
C ARG A 18 5.25 -5.87 13.25
N THR A 19 6.40 -5.21 13.18
CA THR A 19 7.70 -5.86 13.32
C THR A 19 8.33 -5.51 14.66
N PHE A 20 8.21 -6.40 15.64
CA PHE A 20 8.69 -6.16 17.01
C PHE A 20 10.21 -5.91 17.12
N GLU A 21 10.99 -6.44 16.18
CA GLU A 21 12.46 -6.34 16.17
C GLU A 21 13.00 -5.03 15.59
N VAL A 22 12.12 -4.09 15.19
CA VAL A 22 12.53 -2.79 14.64
C VAL A 22 11.81 -1.67 15.36
N VAL A 23 12.46 -0.51 15.37
CA VAL A 23 11.91 0.71 15.99
C VAL A 23 11.96 1.87 15.00
N PRO A 24 11.00 2.82 15.03
CA PRO A 24 11.10 4.05 14.27
C PRO A 24 12.31 4.86 14.72
N VAL A 25 13.17 5.26 13.78
CA VAL A 25 14.36 6.09 14.08
C VAL A 25 13.97 7.56 14.30
N LEU A 26 12.91 8.01 13.64
CA LEU A 26 12.41 9.39 13.67
C LEU A 26 10.88 9.37 13.93
N PRO A 27 10.43 9.21 15.19
CA PRO A 27 9.02 9.02 15.50
C PRO A 27 8.17 10.29 15.41
N GLU A 28 8.78 11.47 15.60
CA GLU A 28 8.09 12.77 15.57
C GLU A 28 7.95 13.35 14.16
N ASP A 29 8.73 12.83 13.20
CA ASP A 29 8.71 13.29 11.82
C ASP A 29 7.58 12.60 11.03
N PRO A 30 6.87 13.35 10.16
CA PRO A 30 5.89 12.74 9.26
C PRO A 30 6.57 11.75 8.30
N PRO A 31 5.83 10.78 7.74
CA PRO A 31 6.39 9.84 6.78
C PRO A 31 7.14 10.55 5.65
N MET A 32 8.44 10.24 5.52
CA MET A 32 9.31 10.93 4.57
C MET A 32 8.91 10.69 3.10
N VAL A 33 8.19 9.61 2.82
CA VAL A 33 7.78 9.21 1.47
C VAL A 33 6.35 8.70 1.48
N GLU A 34 5.48 9.34 0.70
CA GLU A 34 4.17 8.81 0.34
C GLU A 34 4.24 8.18 -1.05
N PHE A 35 3.78 6.93 -1.18
CA PHE A 35 3.70 6.25 -2.46
C PHE A 35 2.30 5.68 -2.69
N PRO A 36 1.76 5.78 -3.90
CA PRO A 36 0.49 5.15 -4.23
C PRO A 36 0.66 3.64 -4.35
N ILE A 37 -0.36 2.89 -3.91
CA ILE A 37 -0.52 1.47 -4.25
C ILE A 37 -1.43 1.38 -5.48
N TRP A 38 -1.03 0.60 -6.48
CA TRP A 38 -1.84 0.35 -7.68
C TRP A 38 -2.30 -1.09 -7.74
N LEU A 39 -3.60 -1.28 -7.95
CA LEU A 39 -4.16 -2.56 -8.34
C LEU A 39 -4.19 -2.62 -9.87
N VAL A 40 -3.43 -3.56 -10.46
CA VAL A 40 -3.29 -3.71 -11.91
C VAL A 40 -3.86 -5.05 -12.32
N VAL A 41 -4.75 -5.05 -13.32
CA VAL A 41 -5.33 -6.25 -13.92
C VAL A 41 -5.32 -6.14 -15.44
N HIS A 42 -5.24 -7.28 -16.13
CA HIS A 42 -5.31 -7.32 -17.59
C HIS A 42 -6.69 -6.86 -18.09
N ARG A 43 -6.77 -6.19 -19.24
CA ARG A 43 -7.99 -5.49 -19.73
C ARG A 43 -9.19 -6.43 -19.93
N GLU A 44 -8.93 -7.70 -20.23
CA GLU A 44 -9.96 -8.71 -20.52
C GLU A 44 -10.57 -9.35 -19.26
N VAL A 45 -10.03 -9.02 -18.09
CA VAL A 45 -10.42 -9.56 -16.79
C VAL A 45 -11.82 -9.10 -16.35
N HIS A 46 -12.32 -7.99 -16.90
CA HIS A 46 -13.67 -7.50 -16.63
C HIS A 46 -14.80 -8.39 -17.18
N SER A 47 -14.47 -9.37 -18.05
CA SER A 47 -15.43 -10.36 -18.53
C SER A 47 -15.80 -11.41 -17.48
N SER A 48 -14.92 -11.66 -16.50
CA SER A 48 -15.12 -12.66 -15.46
C SER A 48 -15.66 -12.04 -14.17
N ARG A 49 -16.89 -12.44 -13.77
CA ARG A 49 -17.52 -12.00 -12.52
C ARG A 49 -16.67 -12.33 -11.29
N ARG A 50 -15.97 -13.47 -11.28
CA ARG A 50 -15.14 -13.89 -10.15
C ARG A 50 -13.96 -12.95 -9.95
N ILE A 51 -13.34 -12.49 -11.03
CA ILE A 51 -12.18 -11.61 -10.91
C ILE A 51 -12.62 -10.18 -10.55
N ARG A 52 -13.76 -9.71 -11.05
CA ARG A 52 -14.35 -8.44 -10.59
C ARG A 52 -14.61 -8.46 -9.08
N LEU A 53 -15.17 -9.55 -8.55
CA LEU A 53 -15.39 -9.69 -7.11
C LEU A 53 -14.09 -9.58 -6.30
N VAL A 54 -13.03 -10.28 -6.71
CA VAL A 54 -11.73 -10.21 -6.03
C VAL A 54 -11.14 -8.80 -6.13
N PHE A 55 -11.23 -8.16 -7.29
CA PHE A 55 -10.76 -6.79 -7.49
C PHE A 55 -11.47 -5.81 -6.56
N ASP A 56 -12.81 -5.89 -6.46
CA ASP A 56 -13.60 -5.00 -5.61
C ASP A 56 -13.26 -5.17 -4.12
N ILE A 57 -13.01 -6.41 -3.68
CA ILE A 57 -12.54 -6.70 -2.31
C ILE A 57 -11.16 -6.10 -2.07
N LEU A 58 -10.23 -6.26 -3.01
CA LEU A 58 -8.87 -5.72 -2.88
C LEU A 58 -8.86 -4.18 -2.89
N ASP A 59 -9.68 -3.54 -3.72
CA ASP A 59 -9.82 -2.07 -3.75
C ASP A 59 -10.36 -1.55 -2.40
N ASP A 60 -11.37 -2.21 -1.82
CA ASP A 60 -11.89 -1.81 -0.50
C ASP A 60 -10.84 -1.99 0.61
N LEU A 61 -10.16 -3.14 0.67
CA LEU A 61 -9.16 -3.41 1.70
C LEU A 61 -7.95 -2.46 1.61
N LEU A 62 -7.41 -2.25 0.41
CA LEU A 62 -6.23 -1.41 0.21
C LEU A 62 -6.55 0.08 0.38
N SER A 63 -7.77 0.52 0.04
CA SER A 63 -8.19 1.91 0.26
C SER A 63 -8.44 2.26 1.72
N ARG A 64 -8.59 1.25 2.61
CA ARG A 64 -8.69 1.43 4.06
C ARG A 64 -7.32 1.49 4.73
N SER A 65 -6.35 0.69 4.28
CA SER A 65 -5.00 0.68 4.85
C SER A 65 -4.13 1.85 4.37
N THR A 66 -4.48 2.47 3.22
CA THR A 66 -3.77 3.62 2.66
C THR A 66 -4.56 4.93 2.83
N HIS A 67 -4.04 5.87 3.63
CA HIS A 67 -4.54 7.26 3.74
C HIS A 67 -3.82 8.16 2.72
N PRO A 68 -4.41 9.25 2.15
CA PRO A 68 -5.79 9.45 1.72
C PRO A 68 -5.97 9.26 0.20
N LYS A 69 -7.23 9.03 -0.21
CA LYS A 69 -7.66 8.77 -1.59
C LYS A 69 -7.17 9.83 -2.59
N ARG A 70 -6.24 9.44 -3.46
CA ARG A 70 -5.96 10.16 -4.71
C ARG A 70 -7.21 10.06 -5.60
N LYS A 71 -7.88 11.20 -5.83
CA LYS A 71 -9.08 11.29 -6.67
C LYS A 71 -8.83 10.61 -8.01
N LYS A 72 -9.70 9.66 -8.38
CA LYS A 72 -9.72 8.99 -9.68
C LYS A 72 -9.67 10.06 -10.76
N LYS A 73 -8.53 10.21 -11.45
CA LYS A 73 -8.48 10.91 -12.74
C LYS A 73 -9.20 10.00 -13.73
N THR A 74 -10.49 10.25 -13.92
CA THR A 74 -11.22 9.74 -15.07
C THR A 74 -10.75 10.53 -16.29
N PRO A 75 -10.19 9.91 -17.33
CA PRO A 75 -10.56 10.28 -18.68
C PRO A 75 -11.74 9.37 -19.03
N ARG A 76 -12.94 9.94 -19.03
CA ARG A 76 -14.07 9.36 -19.75
C ARG A 76 -13.64 9.35 -21.22
N ARG A 77 -13.43 8.17 -21.79
CA ARG A 77 -13.63 7.86 -23.20
C ARG A 77 -14.20 6.46 -23.30
#